data_AF-A0A523PSR6-F1
#
_entry.id   AF-A0A523PSR6-F1
#
_cell.length_a   1.000
_cell.length_b   1.000
_cell.length_c   1.000
_cell.angle_alpha   90.00
_cell.angle_beta   90.00
_cell.angle_gamma   90.00
#
_symmetry.space_group_name_H-M   'P 1'
#
loop_
_entity.id
_entity.type
_entity.pdbx_description
1 polymer ?
#
loop_
_entity_poly.entity_id
_entity_poly.type
_entity_poly.pdbx_seq_one_letter_code
_entity_poly.pdbx_strand_id
1 'polypeptide(L)'
;PVIGAPDRSLLSSEMDQFLADELAESVRANRRWRIIGNQSVMARRIAPNLSDPFFATLRNDLDDDATNMLDRLTKLGNLDLPLDLDSWNGYPAARESFYRISRDAGARDLLVLAGDSHSHWQNALYDAAGESMGVELGAAGITSPRSLLDLGQDALRRFDELNAANNTEVAWTDGRYRGFIRLEIDHDGAHADFVTVTNIESRNYTTQIVHSVNIESRGGTLRYV
;
A
#
# COMPACT_ATOMS: atom_id res chain seq x y z
N PRO A 1 -1.80 17.48 -16.74
CA PRO A 1 -2.71 16.32 -16.91
C PRO A 1 -3.77 16.29 -15.80
N VAL A 2 -5.04 16.01 -16.12
CA VAL A 2 -6.11 15.87 -15.12
C VAL A 2 -6.00 14.48 -14.50
N ILE A 3 -5.88 14.39 -13.17
CA ILE A 3 -5.58 13.12 -12.47
C ILE A 3 -6.64 12.05 -12.76
N GLY A 4 -7.91 12.41 -12.61
CA GLY A 4 -9.06 11.50 -12.83
C GLY A 4 -9.56 11.42 -14.26
N ALA A 5 -8.77 11.79 -15.27
CA ALA A 5 -9.19 11.66 -16.66
C ALA A 5 -9.41 10.16 -17.00
N PRO A 6 -10.55 9.80 -17.60
CA PRO A 6 -10.95 8.41 -17.78
C PRO A 6 -10.10 7.64 -18.80
N ASP A 7 -9.38 8.35 -19.66
CA ASP A 7 -8.48 7.82 -20.69
C ASP A 7 -7.05 7.57 -20.19
N ARG A 8 -6.74 7.90 -18.93
CA ARG A 8 -5.46 7.56 -18.32
C ARG A 8 -5.44 6.11 -17.87
N SER A 9 -4.62 5.31 -18.52
CA SER A 9 -4.39 3.92 -18.16
C SER A 9 -3.05 3.73 -17.43
N LEU A 10 -3.00 2.69 -16.60
CA LEU A 10 -1.76 2.15 -16.02
C LEU A 10 -1.38 0.82 -16.68
N LEU A 11 -2.37 0.08 -17.16
CA LEU A 11 -2.24 -1.16 -17.91
C LEU A 11 -2.51 -0.91 -19.39
N SER A 12 -1.91 -1.72 -20.27
CA SER A 12 -2.27 -1.73 -21.68
C SER A 12 -3.58 -2.49 -21.90
N SER A 13 -4.22 -2.34 -23.06
CA SER A 13 -5.40 -3.11 -23.43
C SER A 13 -5.17 -4.62 -23.40
N GLU A 14 -3.97 -5.06 -23.78
CA GLU A 14 -3.58 -6.48 -23.76
C GLU A 14 -3.46 -6.99 -22.32
N MET A 15 -2.96 -6.16 -21.40
CA MET A 15 -2.89 -6.51 -19.97
C MET A 15 -4.27 -6.56 -19.33
N ASP A 16 -5.18 -5.64 -19.70
CA ASP A 16 -6.57 -5.67 -19.24
C ASP A 16 -7.29 -6.95 -19.71
N GLN A 17 -7.10 -7.33 -20.98
CA GLN A 17 -7.67 -8.56 -21.52
C GLN A 17 -7.07 -9.80 -20.85
N PHE A 18 -5.75 -9.85 -20.69
CA PHE A 18 -5.06 -10.93 -19.98
C PHE A 18 -5.60 -11.09 -18.55
N LEU A 19 -5.74 -9.99 -17.82
CA LEU A 19 -6.31 -10.00 -16.47
C LEU A 19 -7.73 -10.59 -16.46
N ALA A 20 -8.58 -10.17 -17.39
CA ALA A 20 -9.95 -10.67 -17.49
C ALA A 20 -9.98 -12.19 -17.72
N ASP A 21 -9.17 -12.68 -18.65
CA ASP A 21 -9.14 -14.10 -19.03
C ASP A 21 -8.60 -14.98 -17.90
N GLU A 22 -7.50 -14.57 -17.25
CA GLU A 22 -6.88 -15.34 -16.16
C GLU A 22 -7.74 -15.35 -14.90
N LEU A 23 -8.41 -14.25 -14.57
CA LEU A 23 -9.34 -14.23 -13.43
C LEU A 23 -10.58 -15.09 -13.71
N ALA A 24 -11.14 -15.03 -14.92
CA ALA A 24 -12.28 -15.86 -15.30
C ALA A 24 -11.93 -17.35 -15.31
N GLU A 25 -10.73 -17.72 -15.77
CA GLU A 25 -10.20 -19.08 -15.64
C GLU A 25 -10.10 -19.49 -14.17
N SER A 26 -9.48 -18.65 -13.35
CA SER A 26 -9.24 -18.92 -11.93
C SER A 26 -10.54 -19.14 -11.15
N VAL A 27 -11.57 -18.33 -11.43
CA VAL A 27 -12.91 -18.50 -10.87
C VAL A 27 -13.54 -19.82 -11.34
N ARG A 28 -13.50 -20.11 -12.64
CA ARG A 28 -14.08 -21.34 -13.22
C ARG A 28 -13.41 -22.62 -12.69
N ALA A 29 -12.10 -22.59 -12.51
CA ALA A 29 -11.31 -23.68 -11.98
C ALA A 29 -11.36 -23.78 -10.45
N ASN A 30 -12.11 -22.89 -9.78
CA ASN A 30 -12.20 -22.81 -8.32
C ASN A 30 -10.82 -22.74 -7.65
N ARG A 31 -9.90 -21.94 -8.23
CA ARG A 31 -8.60 -21.68 -7.63
C ARG A 31 -8.79 -20.85 -6.37
N ARG A 32 -8.10 -21.27 -5.31
CA ARG A 32 -8.27 -20.71 -3.97
C ARG A 32 -7.70 -19.31 -3.81
N TRP A 33 -6.57 -19.03 -4.47
CA TRP A 33 -5.83 -17.79 -4.30
C TRP A 33 -5.68 -17.07 -5.63
N ARG A 34 -5.98 -15.77 -5.62
CA ARG A 34 -5.81 -14.85 -6.73
C ARG A 34 -4.78 -13.80 -6.34
N ILE A 35 -3.52 -14.16 -6.51
CA ILE A 35 -2.39 -13.34 -6.10
C ILE A 35 -2.00 -12.43 -7.27
N ILE A 36 -2.01 -11.12 -7.03
CA ILE A 36 -1.66 -10.11 -8.02
C ILE A 36 -0.29 -9.53 -7.67
N GLY A 37 0.72 -9.87 -8.46
CA GLY A 37 2.03 -9.22 -8.38
C GLY A 37 1.95 -7.84 -9.04
N ASN A 38 2.15 -6.79 -8.26
CA ASN A 38 2.00 -5.40 -8.66
C ASN A 38 3.22 -4.59 -8.20
N GLN A 39 3.61 -3.56 -8.93
CA GLN A 39 4.84 -2.81 -8.64
C GLN A 39 4.64 -1.79 -7.51
N SER A 40 3.53 -1.06 -7.54
CA SER A 40 3.26 0.09 -6.65
C SER A 40 1.98 -0.09 -5.86
N VAL A 41 1.88 0.54 -4.69
CA VAL A 41 0.70 0.43 -3.80
C VAL A 41 -0.59 0.82 -4.51
N MET A 42 -1.61 -0.04 -4.41
CA MET A 42 -2.92 0.08 -5.04
C MET A 42 -3.91 0.87 -4.19
N ALA A 43 -3.83 0.71 -2.87
CA ALA A 43 -4.75 1.32 -1.92
C ALA A 43 -4.84 2.85 -2.09
N ARG A 44 -6.07 3.37 -1.97
CA ARG A 44 -6.35 4.81 -1.93
C ARG A 44 -5.75 5.40 -0.68
N ARG A 45 -4.84 6.37 -0.88
CA ARG A 45 -4.24 7.12 0.23
C ARG A 45 -4.08 8.59 -0.13
N ILE A 46 -4.64 9.47 0.68
CA ILE A 46 -4.31 10.89 0.70
C ILE A 46 -3.20 11.15 1.71
N ALA A 47 -2.51 12.26 1.56
CA ALA A 47 -1.58 12.73 2.58
C ALA A 47 -2.34 12.91 3.90
N PRO A 48 -1.82 12.39 5.02
CA PRO A 48 -2.48 12.56 6.31
C PRO A 48 -2.47 14.03 6.74
N ASN A 49 -3.42 14.40 7.58
CA ASN A 49 -3.43 15.74 8.16
C ASN A 49 -2.34 15.86 9.24
N LEU A 50 -1.38 16.76 9.03
CA LEU A 50 -0.24 16.96 9.93
C LEU A 50 -0.42 18.11 10.94
N SER A 51 -1.66 18.50 11.25
CA SER A 51 -1.96 19.54 12.26
C SER A 51 -1.69 19.09 13.71
N ASP A 52 -1.15 17.90 13.91
CA ASP A 52 -0.75 17.39 15.21
C ASP A 52 0.34 18.29 15.84
N PRO A 53 0.20 18.69 17.12
CA PRO A 53 1.21 19.49 17.82
C PRO A 53 2.63 18.92 17.75
N PHE A 54 2.77 17.59 17.63
CA PHE A 54 4.05 16.92 17.41
C PHE A 54 4.85 17.55 16.26
N PHE A 55 4.22 17.80 15.10
CA PHE A 55 4.93 18.34 13.93
C PHE A 55 5.28 19.82 14.09
N ALA A 56 4.49 20.58 14.86
CA ALA A 56 4.82 21.95 15.20
C ALA A 56 6.05 22.04 16.11
N THR A 57 6.19 21.09 17.06
CA THR A 57 7.40 20.99 17.89
C THR A 57 8.59 20.52 17.06
N LEU A 58 8.45 19.42 16.32
CA LEU A 58 9.50 18.85 15.47
C LEU A 58 10.13 19.89 14.55
N ARG A 59 9.30 20.76 13.95
CA ARG A 59 9.74 21.80 13.02
C ARG A 59 10.89 22.67 13.56
N ASN A 60 10.94 22.91 14.87
CA ASN A 60 11.98 23.77 15.47
C ASN A 60 13.38 23.13 15.43
N ASP A 61 13.45 21.82 15.22
CA ASP A 61 14.67 21.02 15.26
C ASP A 61 15.09 20.51 13.86
N LEU A 62 14.31 20.79 12.81
CA LEU A 62 14.59 20.38 11.44
C LEU A 62 15.54 21.35 10.72
N ASP A 63 16.35 20.81 9.82
CA ASP A 63 17.07 21.63 8.84
C ASP A 63 16.14 22.16 7.74
N ASP A 64 16.67 22.96 6.81
CA ASP A 64 15.89 23.59 5.76
C ASP A 64 15.23 22.57 4.83
N ASP A 65 15.94 21.48 4.48
CA ASP A 65 15.43 20.45 3.56
C ASP A 65 14.29 19.64 4.19
N ALA A 66 14.48 19.20 5.44
CA ALA A 66 13.44 18.49 6.19
C ALA A 66 12.25 19.40 6.51
N THR A 67 12.47 20.69 6.79
CA THR A 67 11.39 21.68 6.97
C THR A 67 10.57 21.85 5.70
N ASN A 68 11.23 22.00 4.54
CA ASN A 68 10.57 22.11 3.24
C ASN A 68 9.76 20.84 2.92
N MET A 69 10.29 19.66 3.26
CA MET A 69 9.59 18.39 3.12
C MET A 69 8.33 18.35 4.00
N LEU A 70 8.45 18.72 5.29
CA LEU A 70 7.31 18.78 6.21
C LEU A 70 6.23 19.76 5.73
N ASP A 71 6.62 20.92 5.21
CA ASP A 71 5.70 21.92 4.65
C ASP A 71 4.94 21.39 3.44
N ARG A 72 5.64 20.70 2.53
CA ARG A 72 5.01 20.07 1.37
C ARG A 72 3.98 19.03 1.82
N LEU A 73 4.33 18.15 2.75
CA LEU A 73 3.43 17.12 3.26
C LEU A 73 2.20 17.73 3.94
N THR A 74 2.41 18.75 4.79
CA THR A 74 1.33 19.48 5.47
C THR A 74 0.37 20.11 4.46
N LYS A 75 0.91 20.74 3.41
CA LYS A 75 0.10 21.34 2.35
C LYS A 75 -0.73 20.30 1.59
N LEU A 76 -0.16 19.13 1.28
CA LEU A 76 -0.89 18.05 0.63
C LEU A 76 -2.04 17.54 1.50
N GLY A 77 -1.77 17.32 2.80
CA GLY A 77 -2.80 16.85 3.75
C GLY A 77 -3.93 17.85 3.95
N ASN A 78 -3.61 19.15 4.02
CA ASN A 78 -4.63 20.21 4.14
C ASN A 78 -5.53 20.36 2.90
N LEU A 79 -5.12 19.81 1.76
CA LEU A 79 -5.85 19.87 0.50
C LEU A 79 -6.46 18.51 0.11
N ASP A 80 -6.38 17.50 0.99
CA ASP A 80 -6.79 16.12 0.73
C ASP A 80 -6.19 15.55 -0.56
N LEU A 81 -4.92 15.87 -0.83
CA LEU A 81 -4.21 15.45 -2.04
C LEU A 81 -3.41 14.16 -1.79
N PRO A 82 -3.23 13.31 -2.83
CA PRO A 82 -2.39 12.12 -2.73
C PRO A 82 -0.91 12.48 -2.48
N LEU A 83 -0.20 11.62 -1.74
CA LEU A 83 1.24 11.77 -1.47
C LEU A 83 2.11 11.60 -2.72
N ASP A 84 1.64 10.76 -3.64
CA ASP A 84 2.34 10.42 -4.88
C ASP A 84 1.32 10.28 -6.02
N LEU A 85 1.78 10.55 -7.24
CA LEU A 85 0.99 10.44 -8.47
C LEU A 85 1.54 9.36 -9.43
N ASP A 86 2.56 8.64 -8.98
CA ASP A 86 3.24 7.61 -9.75
C ASP A 86 2.65 6.21 -9.49
N SER A 87 2.05 5.99 -8.31
CA SER A 87 1.27 4.78 -8.02
C SER A 87 -0.18 4.86 -8.53
N TRP A 88 -0.97 3.83 -8.23
CA TRP A 88 -2.40 3.76 -8.53
C TRP A 88 -3.21 4.95 -8.00
N ASN A 89 -2.71 5.68 -6.99
CA ASN A 89 -3.29 6.95 -6.55
C ASN A 89 -3.34 8.01 -7.65
N GLY A 90 -2.33 8.04 -8.51
CA GLY A 90 -2.30 8.92 -9.67
C GLY A 90 -3.26 8.49 -10.77
N TYR A 91 -3.82 7.28 -10.72
CA TYR A 91 -4.60 6.67 -11.80
C TYR A 91 -5.94 6.10 -11.30
N PRO A 92 -6.79 6.91 -10.65
CA PRO A 92 -8.01 6.40 -10.02
C PRO A 92 -8.97 5.75 -11.02
N ALA A 93 -9.08 6.28 -12.25
CA ALA A 93 -9.91 5.68 -13.30
C ALA A 93 -9.38 4.29 -13.73
N ALA A 94 -8.06 4.14 -13.85
CA ALA A 94 -7.45 2.85 -14.17
C ALA A 94 -7.66 1.84 -13.04
N ARG A 95 -7.54 2.25 -11.76
CA ARG A 95 -7.84 1.39 -10.61
C ARG A 95 -9.28 0.88 -10.63
N GLU A 96 -10.25 1.76 -10.89
CA GLU A 96 -11.65 1.33 -10.99
C GLU A 96 -11.92 0.45 -12.21
N SER A 97 -11.19 0.65 -13.32
CA SER A 97 -11.22 -0.26 -14.48
C SER A 97 -10.71 -1.66 -14.11
N PHE A 98 -9.56 -1.74 -13.42
CA PHE A 98 -8.98 -2.99 -12.91
C PHE A 98 -9.96 -3.73 -11.97
N TYR A 99 -10.57 -3.00 -11.02
CA TYR A 99 -11.58 -3.58 -10.14
C TYR A 99 -12.83 -4.04 -10.88
N ARG A 100 -13.29 -3.28 -11.88
CA ARG A 100 -14.42 -3.70 -12.73
C ARG A 100 -14.12 -5.00 -13.46
N ILE A 101 -12.96 -5.10 -14.12
CA ILE A 101 -12.53 -6.34 -14.80
C ILE A 101 -12.54 -7.52 -13.82
N SER A 102 -12.01 -7.31 -12.61
CA SER A 102 -11.97 -8.35 -11.58
C SER A 102 -13.37 -8.78 -11.13
N ARG A 103 -14.28 -7.82 -10.86
CA ARG A 103 -15.67 -8.11 -10.49
C ARG A 103 -16.45 -8.80 -11.60
N ASP A 104 -16.28 -8.37 -12.85
CA ASP A 104 -16.95 -8.95 -14.02
C ASP A 104 -16.53 -10.42 -14.23
N ALA A 105 -15.28 -10.76 -13.88
CA ALA A 105 -14.79 -12.13 -13.84
C ALA A 105 -15.25 -12.94 -12.61
N GLY A 106 -15.89 -12.30 -11.62
CA GLY A 106 -16.31 -12.91 -10.36
C GLY A 106 -15.23 -12.98 -9.27
N ALA A 107 -14.13 -12.23 -9.42
CA ALA A 107 -13.00 -12.21 -8.49
C ALA A 107 -13.02 -10.94 -7.61
N ARG A 108 -13.18 -11.13 -6.30
CA ARG A 108 -13.20 -10.05 -5.27
C ARG A 108 -12.32 -10.36 -4.05
N ASP A 109 -11.57 -11.44 -4.12
CA ASP A 109 -10.68 -12.00 -3.12
C ASP A 109 -9.22 -11.87 -3.56
N LEU A 110 -8.86 -10.69 -4.07
CA LEU A 110 -7.51 -10.42 -4.56
C LEU A 110 -6.54 -10.32 -3.38
N LEU A 111 -5.39 -10.98 -3.50
CA LEU A 111 -4.23 -10.76 -2.65
C LEU A 111 -3.19 -9.99 -3.47
N VAL A 112 -3.15 -8.67 -3.30
CA VAL A 112 -2.21 -7.81 -4.04
C VAL A 112 -0.89 -7.74 -3.28
N LEU A 113 0.21 -7.97 -3.98
CA LEU A 113 1.57 -7.80 -3.46
C LEU A 113 2.21 -6.60 -4.15
N ALA A 114 2.69 -5.64 -3.37
CA ALA A 114 3.25 -4.39 -3.87
C ALA A 114 4.63 -4.08 -3.27
N GLY A 115 5.36 -3.16 -3.90
CA GLY A 115 6.63 -2.63 -3.41
C GLY A 115 6.75 -1.13 -3.66
N ASP A 116 7.90 -0.70 -4.21
CA ASP A 116 8.22 0.65 -4.68
C ASP A 116 8.28 1.75 -3.59
N SER A 117 7.26 1.87 -2.75
CA SER A 117 7.11 2.93 -1.74
C SER A 117 8.14 2.94 -0.61
N HIS A 118 9.02 1.93 -0.55
CA HIS A 118 9.99 1.70 0.52
C HIS A 118 9.39 1.70 1.93
N SER A 119 8.13 1.32 2.07
CA SER A 119 7.42 1.21 3.35
C SER A 119 6.62 -0.07 3.39
N HIS A 120 6.40 -0.60 4.59
CA HIS A 120 5.49 -1.71 4.78
C HIS A 120 4.03 -1.22 4.76
N TRP A 121 3.13 -2.01 4.15
CA TRP A 121 1.70 -1.71 4.08
C TRP A 121 0.85 -2.96 4.30
N GLN A 122 -0.21 -2.79 5.09
CA GLN A 122 -1.33 -3.69 5.22
C GLN A 122 -2.58 -2.90 4.85
N ASN A 123 -3.16 -3.16 3.68
CA ASN A 123 -4.30 -2.40 3.17
C ASN A 123 -5.50 -3.29 2.85
N ALA A 124 -6.70 -2.77 3.11
CA ALA A 124 -7.96 -3.36 2.68
C ALA A 124 -8.48 -2.60 1.46
N LEU A 125 -8.71 -3.32 0.36
CA LEU A 125 -9.03 -2.71 -0.93
C LEU A 125 -10.54 -2.64 -1.14
N TYR A 126 -11.02 -1.48 -1.58
CA TYR A 126 -12.42 -1.26 -1.91
C TYR A 126 -12.53 -0.52 -3.24
N ASP A 127 -13.58 -0.80 -3.98
CA ASP A 127 -13.92 0.00 -5.15
C ASP A 127 -14.59 1.33 -4.78
N ALA A 128 -14.97 2.11 -5.79
CA ALA A 128 -15.68 3.38 -5.59
C ALA A 128 -17.06 3.24 -4.92
N ALA A 129 -17.70 2.06 -4.98
CA ALA A 129 -18.97 1.78 -4.32
C ALA A 129 -18.80 1.31 -2.87
N GLY A 130 -17.56 1.11 -2.41
CA GLY A 130 -17.25 0.59 -1.07
C GLY A 130 -17.29 -0.94 -0.99
N GLU A 131 -17.37 -1.63 -2.12
CA GLU A 131 -17.35 -3.09 -2.18
C GLU A 131 -15.90 -3.58 -2.06
N SER A 132 -15.68 -4.56 -1.17
CA SER A 132 -14.34 -5.15 -0.98
C SER A 132 -13.84 -5.82 -2.26
N MET A 133 -12.58 -5.57 -2.57
CA MET A 133 -11.81 -6.13 -3.68
C MET A 133 -10.65 -7.02 -3.21
N GLY A 134 -10.56 -7.28 -1.90
CA GLY A 134 -9.51 -8.07 -1.28
C GLY A 134 -8.58 -7.26 -0.40
N VAL A 135 -7.32 -7.69 -0.31
CA VAL A 135 -6.31 -7.13 0.59
C VAL A 135 -4.98 -6.91 -0.15
N GLU A 136 -4.14 -6.03 0.39
CA GLU A 136 -2.84 -5.70 -0.18
C GLU A 136 -1.74 -5.72 0.88
N LEU A 137 -0.63 -6.38 0.53
CA LEU A 137 0.61 -6.39 1.29
C LEU A 137 1.69 -5.62 0.52
N GLY A 138 2.12 -4.48 1.05
CA GLY A 138 3.22 -3.69 0.50
C GLY A 138 4.52 -3.97 1.25
N ALA A 139 5.56 -4.40 0.55
CA ALA A 139 6.88 -4.62 1.14
C ALA A 139 7.72 -3.34 1.16
N ALA A 140 8.50 -3.16 2.23
CA ALA A 140 9.51 -2.12 2.30
C ALA A 140 10.66 -2.36 1.31
N GLY A 141 11.55 -1.38 1.20
CA GLY A 141 12.78 -1.52 0.41
C GLY A 141 13.76 -2.45 1.11
N ILE A 142 14.46 -3.29 0.33
CA ILE A 142 15.55 -4.12 0.87
C ILE A 142 16.72 -3.22 1.31
N THR A 143 17.13 -2.26 0.47
CA THR A 143 18.24 -1.33 0.74
C THR A 143 17.86 0.13 0.59
N SER A 144 16.87 0.47 -0.24
CA SER A 144 16.45 1.84 -0.43
C SER A 144 15.66 2.37 0.78
N PRO A 145 15.98 3.56 1.32
CA PRO A 145 15.19 4.17 2.38
C PRO A 145 13.92 4.81 1.82
N ARG A 146 12.90 4.96 2.66
CA ARG A 146 11.78 5.86 2.38
C ARG A 146 12.29 7.29 2.21
N SER A 147 11.69 8.03 1.28
CA SER A 147 12.03 9.44 1.02
C SER A 147 11.81 10.38 2.20
N LEU A 148 11.10 9.95 3.25
CA LEU A 148 10.77 10.76 4.42
C LEU A 148 11.79 10.61 5.57
N LEU A 149 12.80 9.74 5.43
CA LEU A 149 13.67 9.31 6.53
C LEU A 149 14.33 10.49 7.28
N ASP A 150 14.59 11.59 6.59
CA ASP A 150 15.23 12.79 7.15
C ASP A 150 14.34 13.56 8.15
N LEU A 151 13.02 13.28 8.20
CA LEU A 151 12.16 13.79 9.27
C LEU A 151 12.44 13.12 10.63
N GLY A 152 13.17 12.01 10.64
CA GLY A 152 13.49 11.26 11.85
C GLY A 152 12.44 10.22 12.24
N GLN A 153 12.88 9.23 13.01
CA GLN A 153 12.12 8.01 13.31
C GLN A 153 10.79 8.25 14.03
N ASP A 154 10.75 9.20 14.97
CA ASP A 154 9.52 9.56 15.67
C ASP A 154 8.50 10.23 14.73
N ALA A 155 8.97 11.04 13.78
CA ALA A 155 8.12 11.66 12.80
C ALA A 155 7.53 10.66 11.82
N LEU A 156 8.33 9.70 11.34
CA LEU A 156 7.84 8.61 10.50
C LEU A 156 6.77 7.80 11.23
N ARG A 157 7.02 7.42 12.50
CA ARG A 157 6.03 6.71 13.30
C ARG A 157 4.71 7.50 13.38
N ARG A 158 4.77 8.78 13.75
CA ARG A 158 3.55 9.62 13.86
C ARG A 158 2.86 9.79 12.51
N PHE A 159 3.63 9.95 11.43
CA PHE A 159 3.11 10.05 10.07
C PHE A 159 2.37 8.77 9.66
N ASP A 160 2.90 7.60 9.98
CA ASP A 160 2.31 6.31 9.64
C ASP A 160 1.04 6.02 10.47
N GLU A 161 1.02 6.39 11.75
CA GLU A 161 -0.19 6.36 12.59
C GLU A 161 -1.31 7.24 12.00
N LEU A 162 -0.97 8.45 11.56
CA LEU A 162 -1.93 9.36 10.93
C LEU A 162 -2.39 8.86 9.55
N ASN A 163 -1.52 8.21 8.77
CA ASN A 163 -1.92 7.59 7.51
C ASN A 163 -3.01 6.54 7.75
N ALA A 164 -2.81 5.63 8.71
CA ALA A 164 -3.81 4.63 9.05
C ALA A 164 -5.09 5.26 9.62
N ALA A 165 -4.98 6.34 10.40
CA ALA A 165 -6.15 7.03 10.96
C ALA A 165 -6.95 7.85 9.93
N ASN A 166 -6.31 8.36 8.88
CA ASN A 166 -6.95 9.25 7.90
C ASN A 166 -7.37 8.54 6.60
N ASN A 167 -6.89 7.31 6.36
CA ASN A 167 -7.18 6.58 5.13
C ASN A 167 -7.88 5.26 5.43
N THR A 168 -9.13 5.13 5.02
CA THR A 168 -9.97 3.93 5.26
C THR A 168 -9.34 2.63 4.75
N GLU A 169 -8.57 2.69 3.66
CA GLU A 169 -7.94 1.49 3.08
C GLU A 169 -6.65 1.08 3.79
N VAL A 170 -6.04 1.95 4.60
CA VAL A 170 -4.75 1.68 5.26
C VAL A 170 -5.01 1.15 6.68
N ALA A 171 -4.88 -0.16 6.86
CA ALA A 171 -5.04 -0.77 8.18
C ALA A 171 -3.79 -0.61 9.06
N TRP A 172 -2.61 -0.72 8.44
CA TRP A 172 -1.33 -0.50 9.10
C TRP A 172 -0.23 -0.16 8.08
N THR A 173 0.73 0.66 8.50
CA THR A 173 1.91 0.98 7.68
C THR A 173 3.10 1.30 8.58
N ASP A 174 4.30 1.02 8.09
CA ASP A 174 5.55 1.39 8.75
C ASP A 174 6.66 1.60 7.71
N GLY A 175 7.09 2.84 7.57
CA GLY A 175 8.15 3.24 6.65
C GLY A 175 9.52 3.48 7.31
N ARG A 176 9.67 3.15 8.59
CA ARG A 176 10.89 3.41 9.38
C ARG A 176 12.05 2.49 9.05
N TYR A 177 11.72 1.27 8.64
CA TYR A 177 12.67 0.18 8.54
C TYR A 177 12.71 -0.41 7.14
N ARG A 178 13.89 -0.91 6.78
CA ARG A 178 14.11 -1.73 5.58
C ARG A 178 13.83 -3.17 5.92
N GLY A 179 13.38 -3.94 4.93
CA GLY A 179 12.85 -5.25 5.21
C GLY A 179 12.20 -5.94 4.02
N PHE A 180 11.51 -7.03 4.31
CA PHE A 180 10.74 -7.82 3.37
C PHE A 180 9.50 -8.37 4.06
N ILE A 181 8.59 -8.96 3.29
CA ILE A 181 7.44 -9.70 3.83
C ILE A 181 7.72 -11.18 3.62
N ARG A 182 7.57 -11.97 4.68
CA ARG A 182 7.46 -13.43 4.57
C ARG A 182 5.98 -13.79 4.55
N LEU A 183 5.55 -14.37 3.44
CA LEU A 183 4.16 -14.76 3.20
C LEU A 183 4.07 -16.28 3.11
N GLU A 184 3.36 -16.87 4.06
CA GLU A 184 3.06 -18.30 4.11
C GLU A 184 1.60 -18.49 3.72
N ILE A 185 1.32 -19.33 2.73
CA ILE A 185 -0.02 -19.55 2.17
C ILE A 185 -0.26 -21.04 2.04
N ASP A 186 -1.42 -21.50 2.50
CA ASP A 186 -1.86 -22.87 2.34
C ASP A 186 -3.34 -22.96 1.92
N HIS A 187 -4.00 -24.08 2.21
CA HIS A 187 -5.41 -24.28 1.88
C HIS A 187 -6.38 -23.62 2.86
N ASP A 188 -5.95 -23.36 4.08
CA ASP A 188 -6.78 -22.87 5.18
C ASP A 188 -6.69 -21.35 5.33
N GLY A 189 -5.51 -20.77 5.04
CA GLY A 189 -5.33 -19.33 5.10
C GLY A 189 -3.97 -18.86 4.61
N ALA A 190 -3.68 -17.60 4.89
CA ALA A 190 -2.37 -17.01 4.67
C ALA A 190 -1.90 -16.23 5.91
N HIS A 191 -0.60 -16.22 6.14
CA HIS A 191 0.05 -15.51 7.22
C HIS A 191 1.17 -14.64 6.64
N ALA A 192 1.20 -13.37 7.01
CA ALA A 192 2.21 -12.43 6.57
C ALA A 192 2.97 -11.84 7.76
N ASP A 193 4.28 -12.06 7.78
CA ASP A 193 5.22 -11.40 8.69
C ASP A 193 5.95 -10.27 7.97
N PHE A 194 5.91 -9.08 8.56
CA PHE A 194 6.67 -7.91 8.13
C PHE A 194 8.00 -7.92 8.87
N VAL A 195 9.07 -8.26 8.14
CA VAL A 195 10.40 -8.53 8.69
C VAL A 195 11.35 -7.38 8.36
N THR A 196 11.98 -6.81 9.38
CA THR A 196 12.97 -5.74 9.24
C THR A 196 14.40 -6.26 9.42
N VAL A 197 15.38 -5.52 8.91
CA VAL A 197 16.81 -5.79 9.10
C VAL A 197 17.50 -4.63 9.83
N THR A 198 18.44 -4.94 10.73
CA THR A 198 19.13 -3.91 11.54
C THR A 198 20.09 -3.02 10.75
N ASN A 199 20.68 -3.54 9.67
CA ASN A 199 21.58 -2.77 8.80
C ASN A 199 21.65 -3.39 7.41
N ILE A 200 22.15 -2.60 6.45
CA ILE A 200 22.36 -3.00 5.04
C ILE A 200 23.82 -2.84 4.60
N GLU A 201 24.69 -2.40 5.50
CA GLU A 201 26.10 -2.09 5.22
C GLU A 201 27.02 -3.30 5.48
N SER A 202 26.51 -4.32 6.16
CA SER A 202 27.27 -5.51 6.50
C SER A 202 26.44 -6.79 6.37
N ARG A 203 27.13 -7.94 6.33
CA ARG A 203 26.49 -9.26 6.39
C ARG A 203 26.12 -9.68 7.82
N ASN A 204 26.50 -8.90 8.83
CA ASN A 204 26.15 -9.14 10.21
C ASN A 204 24.96 -8.25 10.58
N TYR A 205 23.75 -8.77 10.39
CA TYR A 205 22.51 -8.12 10.75
C TYR A 205 21.61 -9.12 11.47
N THR A 206 20.67 -8.61 12.25
CA THR A 206 19.57 -9.42 12.76
C THR A 206 18.28 -9.05 12.06
N THR A 207 17.32 -9.97 12.07
CA THR A 207 15.96 -9.74 11.61
C THR A 207 15.01 -9.63 12.78
N GLN A 208 13.96 -8.82 12.63
CA GLN A 208 12.88 -8.72 13.59
C GLN A 208 11.54 -8.69 12.86
N ILE A 209 10.57 -9.46 13.34
CA ILE A 209 9.17 -9.31 12.92
C ILE A 209 8.61 -8.10 13.66
N VAL A 210 8.22 -7.06 12.92
CA VAL A 210 7.65 -5.82 13.50
C VAL A 210 6.13 -5.80 13.46
N HIS A 211 5.53 -6.64 12.59
CA HIS A 211 4.11 -6.80 12.46
C HIS A 211 3.80 -8.17 11.84
N SER A 212 2.65 -8.75 12.21
CA SER A 212 2.16 -9.99 11.64
C SER A 212 0.66 -9.90 11.43
N VAL A 213 0.14 -10.51 10.38
CA VAL A 213 -1.30 -10.55 10.12
C VAL A 213 -1.71 -11.86 9.46
N ASN A 214 -2.86 -12.38 9.85
CA ASN A 214 -3.49 -13.50 9.18
C ASN A 214 -4.50 -13.00 8.15
N ILE A 215 -4.65 -13.75 7.05
CA ILE A 215 -5.59 -13.47 5.98
C ILE A 215 -6.43 -14.71 5.76
N GLU A 216 -7.74 -14.53 5.72
CA GLU A 216 -8.70 -15.60 5.44
C GLU A 216 -9.67 -15.21 4.33
N SER A 217 -10.23 -16.22 3.67
CA SER A 217 -11.35 -16.05 2.75
C SER A 217 -12.67 -16.16 3.50
N ARG A 218 -13.53 -15.15 3.39
CA ARG A 218 -14.88 -15.17 3.95
C ARG A 218 -15.86 -14.49 3.01
N GLY A 219 -16.91 -15.20 2.62
CA GLY A 219 -17.97 -14.64 1.78
C GLY A 219 -17.51 -14.26 0.36
N GLY A 220 -16.46 -14.90 -0.17
CA GLY A 220 -15.92 -14.62 -1.51
C GLY A 220 -14.98 -13.42 -1.57
N THR A 221 -14.53 -12.91 -0.41
CA THR A 221 -13.50 -11.85 -0.32
C THR A 221 -12.40 -12.27 0.65
N LEU A 222 -11.22 -11.64 0.55
CA LEU A 222 -10.16 -11.77 1.54
C LEU A 222 -10.29 -10.68 2.60
N ARG A 223 -9.88 -11.01 3.84
CA ARG A 223 -9.83 -10.06 4.95
C ARG A 223 -8.73 -10.43 5.95
N TYR A 224 -8.27 -9.43 6.68
CA TYR A 224 -7.36 -9.62 7.81
C TYR A 224 -8.10 -10.10 9.06
N VAL A 225 -7.46 -10.95 9.87
CA VAL A 225 -7.96 -11.46 11.16
C VAL A 225 -6.89 -11.49 12.24
#